data_AF-A0A0G1RKX2-F1
#
_entry.id   AF-A0A0G1RKX2-F1
#
_cell.length_a   1.000
_cell.length_b   1.000
_cell.length_c   1.000
_cell.angle_alpha   90.00
_cell.angle_beta   90.00
_cell.angle_gamma   90.00
#
_symmetry.space_group_name_H-M   'P 1'
#
loop_
_entity.id
_entity.type
_entity.pdbx_description
1 polymer ?
#
loop_
_entity_poly.entity_id
_entity_poly.type
_entity_poly.pdbx_seq_one_letter_code
_entity_poly.pdbx_strand_id
1 'polypeptide(L)'
;MLQQATSNGRPVSAQPHCHQAVKRRALRWANCEAPAATPLVIGAKQKNRQRVAGEILEKYKLAITEIDPDVLSVEPQEDKKSIGIDQIREATKFLFKKPLSHKNKAVVIVNAHLLTHQAQNAFLKTLEELPVYAFVILGSKTEAALLSTVVSRCKLIKDRSAEGLTLERPTPPPFTSMSIGERLSLAAQIAKKEKGELIETLEDWILYERQTLLAHPKAKAQNIALLAKV
;
A
#
# COMPACT_ATOMS: atom_id res chain seq x y z
N MET A 1 57.07 30.08 -59.60
CA MET A 1 56.18 30.93 -58.78
C MET A 1 54.82 30.26 -58.76
N LEU A 2 54.56 29.33 -57.83
CA LEU A 2 53.91 29.55 -56.54
C LEU A 2 52.51 30.18 -56.66
N GLN A 3 51.48 29.34 -56.81
CA GLN A 3 50.13 29.58 -56.29
C GLN A 3 49.50 28.22 -55.93
N GLN A 4 49.49 27.88 -54.65
CA GLN A 4 48.53 26.93 -54.07
C GLN A 4 48.05 27.47 -52.72
N ALA A 5 46.76 27.28 -52.50
CA ALA A 5 45.94 27.93 -51.51
C ALA A 5 46.32 27.59 -50.06
N THR A 6 46.19 28.58 -49.19
CA THR A 6 46.31 28.47 -47.74
C THR A 6 45.15 27.66 -47.17
N SER A 7 45.45 26.50 -46.59
CA SER A 7 44.52 25.71 -45.78
C SER A 7 44.32 26.35 -44.40
N ASN A 8 43.18 27.01 -44.18
CA ASN A 8 42.76 27.49 -42.86
C ASN A 8 42.31 26.29 -42.00
N GLY A 9 43.25 25.68 -41.29
CA GLY A 9 42.95 24.75 -40.20
C GLY A 9 42.53 25.50 -38.95
N ARG A 10 41.23 25.49 -38.61
CA ARG A 10 40.77 25.88 -37.26
C ARG A 10 41.11 24.74 -36.29
N PRO A 11 41.72 25.01 -35.13
CA PRO A 11 41.84 24.00 -34.09
C PRO A 11 40.45 23.73 -33.50
N VAL A 12 39.98 22.49 -33.62
CA VAL A 12 38.80 22.02 -32.89
C VAL A 12 39.18 21.94 -31.42
N SER A 13 38.83 22.96 -30.66
CA SER A 13 38.93 22.96 -29.21
C SER A 13 38.01 21.87 -28.65
N ALA A 14 38.59 20.73 -28.29
CA ALA A 14 37.89 19.70 -27.53
C ALA A 14 37.56 20.24 -26.14
N GLN A 15 36.33 20.71 -25.96
CA GLN A 15 35.82 21.12 -24.64
C GLN A 15 35.66 19.88 -23.74
N PRO A 16 36.26 19.83 -22.54
CA PRO A 16 36.21 18.68 -21.64
C PRO A 16 34.96 18.71 -20.73
N HIS A 17 33.78 19.07 -21.26
CA HIS A 17 32.59 19.29 -20.43
C HIS A 17 31.71 18.04 -20.20
N CYS A 18 31.90 16.95 -20.95
CA CYS A 18 31.00 15.79 -20.85
C CYS A 18 31.31 14.85 -19.66
N HIS A 19 32.58 14.73 -19.24
CA HIS A 19 32.97 13.75 -18.22
C HIS A 19 32.57 14.12 -16.78
N GLN A 20 32.32 15.39 -16.48
CA GLN A 20 31.91 15.82 -15.13
C GLN A 20 30.40 15.68 -14.88
N ALA A 21 29.56 15.84 -15.90
CA ALA A 21 28.10 15.69 -15.78
C ALA A 21 27.67 14.23 -15.51
N VAL A 22 28.36 13.25 -16.14
CA VAL A 22 28.11 11.82 -15.92
C VAL A 22 28.51 11.39 -14.50
N LYS A 23 29.66 11.89 -13.99
CA LYS A 23 30.11 11.63 -12.62
C LYS A 23 29.18 12.26 -11.56
N ARG A 24 28.70 13.49 -11.79
CA ARG A 24 27.75 14.15 -10.87
C ARG A 24 26.41 13.42 -10.74
N ARG A 25 25.96 12.72 -11.79
CA ARG A 25 24.75 11.88 -11.75
C ARG A 25 24.93 10.71 -10.78
N ALA A 26 26.02 9.95 -10.91
CA ALA A 26 26.30 8.78 -10.07
C ALA A 26 26.37 9.10 -8.56
N LEU A 27 26.87 10.27 -8.18
CA LEU A 27 26.96 10.72 -6.79
C LEU A 27 25.62 11.10 -6.14
N ARG A 28 24.55 11.33 -6.92
CA ARG A 28 23.24 11.76 -6.39
C ARG A 28 22.54 10.68 -5.55
N TRP A 29 22.97 9.43 -5.69
CA TRP A 29 22.33 8.24 -5.09
C TRP A 29 23.20 7.52 -4.05
N ALA A 30 24.38 8.06 -3.72
CA ALA A 30 25.23 7.49 -2.67
C ALA A 30 24.61 7.56 -1.26
N ASN A 31 23.62 8.45 -1.07
CA ASN A 31 22.85 8.62 0.17
C ASN A 31 21.36 8.24 -0.04
N CYS A 32 21.07 7.21 -0.83
CA CYS A 32 19.72 6.66 -0.95
C CYS A 32 19.39 5.87 0.32
N GLU A 33 18.34 6.29 1.02
CA GLU A 33 17.79 5.64 2.20
C GLU A 33 16.52 4.93 1.77
N ALA A 34 16.62 3.85 0.98
CA ALA A 34 15.48 2.95 0.82
C ALA A 34 15.37 2.06 2.08
N PRO A 35 14.16 1.60 2.45
CA PRO A 35 14.01 0.66 3.55
C PRO A 35 14.83 -0.61 3.27
N ALA A 36 15.61 -1.05 4.25
CA ALA A 36 16.47 -2.24 4.14
C ALA A 36 15.69 -3.55 3.86
N ALA A 37 14.38 -3.57 4.09
CA ALA A 37 13.51 -4.69 3.80
C ALA A 37 12.16 -4.20 3.27
N THR A 38 11.59 -4.94 2.31
CA THR A 38 10.28 -4.69 1.71
C THR A 38 9.17 -4.67 2.76
N PRO A 39 8.48 -3.54 2.99
CA PRO A 39 7.36 -3.49 3.92
C PRO A 39 6.14 -4.29 3.41
N LEU A 40 5.67 -5.25 4.22
CA LEU A 40 4.40 -5.94 4.02
C LEU A 40 3.41 -5.49 5.09
N VAL A 41 2.41 -4.73 4.67
CA VAL A 41 1.31 -4.22 5.48
C VAL A 41 0.18 -5.26 5.50
N ILE A 42 -0.15 -5.74 6.70
CA ILE A 42 -1.30 -6.61 6.93
C ILE A 42 -2.43 -5.80 7.56
N GLY A 43 -3.61 -5.83 6.94
CA GLY A 43 -4.81 -5.17 7.45
C GLY A 43 -6.07 -5.59 6.70
N ALA A 44 -7.21 -5.68 7.38
CA ALA A 44 -8.47 -6.14 6.79
C ALA A 44 -9.07 -5.12 5.81
N LYS A 45 -9.21 -3.85 6.24
CA LYS A 45 -9.77 -2.76 5.43
C LYS A 45 -8.73 -2.20 4.44
N GLN A 46 -9.14 -1.96 3.19
CA GLN A 46 -8.27 -1.40 2.16
C GLN A 46 -7.76 -0.01 2.51
N LYS A 47 -8.64 0.85 3.03
CA LYS A 47 -8.32 2.21 3.46
C LYS A 47 -7.18 2.26 4.48
N ASN A 48 -7.14 1.30 5.40
CA ASN A 48 -6.05 1.19 6.39
C ASN A 48 -4.72 0.85 5.73
N ARG A 49 -4.72 -0.11 4.79
CA ARG A 49 -3.51 -0.49 4.05
C ARG A 49 -2.98 0.70 3.24
N GLN A 50 -3.87 1.46 2.59
CA GLN A 50 -3.51 2.69 1.87
C GLN A 50 -2.93 3.76 2.80
N ARG A 51 -3.55 4.00 3.97
CA ARG A 51 -3.05 4.95 4.96
C ARG A 51 -1.63 4.60 5.42
N VAL A 52 -1.40 3.36 5.85
CA VAL A 52 -0.07 2.91 6.31
C VAL A 52 0.95 2.95 5.17
N ALA A 53 0.57 2.59 3.95
CA ALA A 53 1.43 2.74 2.78
C ALA A 53 1.80 4.21 2.52
N GLY A 54 0.84 5.13 2.64
CA GLY A 54 1.06 6.57 2.54
C GLY A 54 2.04 7.08 3.60
N GLU A 55 1.85 6.70 4.86
CA GLU A 55 2.76 7.06 5.97
C GLU A 55 4.20 6.55 5.75
N ILE A 56 4.36 5.39 5.11
CA ILE A 56 5.68 4.87 4.76
C ILE A 56 6.29 5.69 3.63
N LEU A 57 5.52 6.04 2.60
CA LEU A 57 6.02 6.81 1.46
C LEU A 57 6.42 8.23 1.85
N GLU A 58 5.66 8.86 2.74
CA GLU A 58 5.92 10.22 3.22
C GLU A 58 7.31 10.32 3.89
N LYS A 59 7.73 9.29 4.65
CA LYS A 59 9.08 9.20 5.23
C LYS A 59 10.18 9.29 4.18
N TYR A 60 9.91 8.82 2.96
CA TYR A 60 10.84 8.82 1.84
C TYR A 60 10.57 9.95 0.83
N LYS A 61 9.71 10.92 1.19
CA LYS A 61 9.31 12.06 0.35
C LYS A 61 8.69 11.63 -0.98
N LEU A 62 7.91 10.55 -0.94
CA LEU A 62 7.13 10.01 -2.06
C LEU A 62 5.64 10.12 -1.72
N ALA A 63 4.78 10.20 -2.73
CA ALA A 63 3.34 10.24 -2.53
C ALA A 63 2.60 9.35 -3.53
N ILE A 64 1.53 8.69 -3.09
CA ILE A 64 0.61 7.96 -3.98
C ILE A 64 -0.26 9.00 -4.67
N THR A 65 0.25 9.60 -5.74
CA THR A 65 -0.49 10.53 -6.60
C THR A 65 -0.29 10.13 -8.04
N GLU A 66 -1.24 10.43 -8.92
CA GLU A 66 -1.13 10.16 -10.36
C GLU A 66 0.02 10.94 -11.03
N ILE A 67 0.60 11.91 -10.32
CA ILE A 67 1.56 12.87 -10.86
C ILE A 67 3.01 12.43 -10.57
N ASP A 68 3.24 11.61 -9.54
CA ASP A 68 4.60 11.24 -9.12
C ASP A 68 5.19 10.15 -10.05
N PRO A 69 6.20 10.47 -10.88
CA PRO A 69 6.77 9.52 -11.84
C PRO A 69 7.64 8.43 -11.19
N ASP A 70 7.89 8.53 -9.88
CA ASP A 70 8.70 7.59 -9.11
C ASP A 70 7.86 6.71 -8.16
N VAL A 71 6.53 6.82 -8.22
CA VAL A 71 5.61 5.92 -7.52
C VAL A 71 4.68 5.24 -8.51
N LEU A 72 4.58 3.92 -8.44
CA LEU A 72 3.63 3.15 -9.25
C LEU A 72 2.68 2.38 -8.34
N SER A 73 1.39 2.70 -8.41
CA SER A 73 0.32 1.90 -7.79
C SER A 73 -0.11 0.79 -8.75
N VAL A 74 -0.15 -0.46 -8.27
CA VAL A 74 -0.62 -1.60 -9.04
C VAL A 74 -1.93 -2.09 -8.47
N GLU A 75 -2.98 -1.98 -9.28
CA GLU A 75 -4.31 -2.50 -9.01
C GLU A 75 -4.73 -3.49 -10.12
N PRO A 76 -5.71 -4.38 -9.87
CA PRO A 76 -6.27 -5.21 -10.92
C PRO A 76 -6.79 -4.35 -12.09
N GLN A 77 -6.66 -4.84 -13.31
CA GLN A 77 -7.27 -4.19 -14.49
C GLN A 77 -8.80 -4.19 -14.35
N GLU A 78 -9.49 -3.22 -14.96
CA GLU A 78 -10.96 -3.03 -14.81
C GLU A 78 -11.78 -4.32 -15.07
N ASP A 79 -11.34 -5.15 -16.01
CA ASP A 79 -12.02 -6.41 -16.37
C ASP A 79 -11.58 -7.63 -15.54
N LYS A 80 -10.61 -7.48 -14.62
CA LYS A 80 -9.97 -8.60 -13.92
C LYS A 80 -10.04 -8.43 -12.41
N LYS A 81 -10.32 -9.53 -11.71
CA LYS A 81 -10.30 -9.58 -10.23
C LYS A 81 -8.93 -9.90 -9.65
N SER A 82 -7.94 -10.19 -10.48
CA SER A 82 -6.61 -10.63 -10.07
C SER A 82 -5.51 -9.85 -10.76
N ILE A 83 -4.34 -9.79 -10.10
CA ILE A 83 -3.14 -9.15 -10.61
C ILE A 83 -2.29 -10.23 -11.32
N GLY A 84 -2.14 -10.07 -12.63
CA GLY A 84 -1.45 -11.01 -13.50
C GLY A 84 0.07 -10.88 -13.47
N ILE A 85 0.75 -11.84 -14.11
CA ILE A 85 2.22 -11.85 -14.23
C ILE A 85 2.74 -10.64 -15.02
N ASP A 86 2.02 -10.19 -16.04
CA ASP A 86 2.47 -9.09 -16.91
C ASP A 86 2.52 -7.75 -16.16
N GLN A 87 1.52 -7.49 -15.31
CA GLN A 87 1.51 -6.31 -14.43
C GLN A 87 2.72 -6.29 -13.49
N ILE A 88 3.11 -7.45 -12.96
CA ILE A 88 4.28 -7.56 -12.09
C ILE A 88 5.59 -7.42 -12.85
N ARG A 89 5.66 -7.88 -14.11
CA ARG A 89 6.81 -7.65 -14.98
C ARG A 89 6.98 -6.18 -15.31
N GLU A 90 5.88 -5.47 -15.55
CA GLU A 90 5.89 -4.02 -15.77
C GLU A 90 6.32 -3.26 -14.52
N ALA A 91 5.78 -3.62 -13.35
CA ALA A 91 6.19 -3.06 -12.07
C ALA A 91 7.68 -3.31 -11.78
N THR A 92 8.18 -4.49 -12.12
CA THR A 92 9.61 -4.81 -12.03
C THR A 92 10.43 -3.91 -12.96
N LYS A 93 10.06 -3.81 -14.25
CA LYS A 93 10.74 -2.90 -15.19
C LYS A 93 10.74 -1.45 -14.70
N PHE A 94 9.66 -1.00 -14.06
CA PHE A 94 9.58 0.32 -13.46
C PHE A 94 10.59 0.50 -12.31
N LEU A 95 10.67 -0.44 -11.37
CA LEU A 95 11.61 -0.41 -10.24
C LEU A 95 13.08 -0.37 -10.69
N PHE A 96 13.42 -1.11 -11.74
CA PHE A 96 14.79 -1.16 -12.28
C PHE A 96 15.17 0.06 -13.12
N LYS A 97 14.22 0.94 -13.46
CA LYS A 97 14.54 2.25 -14.03
C LYS A 97 14.96 3.21 -12.91
N LYS A 98 15.94 4.07 -13.21
CA LYS A 98 16.39 5.06 -12.24
C LYS A 98 15.28 6.05 -11.87
N PRO A 99 15.25 6.56 -10.63
CA PRO A 99 14.33 7.61 -10.23
C PRO A 99 14.54 8.89 -11.06
N LEU A 100 13.45 9.59 -11.38
CA LEU A 100 13.44 10.79 -12.20
C LEU A 100 13.50 12.06 -11.34
N SER A 101 12.59 12.17 -10.39
CA SER A 101 12.36 13.35 -9.56
C SER A 101 12.89 13.15 -8.15
N HIS A 102 12.74 11.96 -7.60
CA HIS A 102 13.06 11.63 -6.21
C HIS A 102 14.39 10.87 -6.08
N LYS A 103 14.87 10.69 -4.85
CA LYS A 103 16.03 9.83 -4.57
C LYS A 103 15.65 8.35 -4.55
N ASN A 104 14.39 8.08 -4.23
CA ASN A 104 13.86 6.74 -4.09
C ASN A 104 12.74 6.49 -5.11
N LYS A 105 12.42 5.23 -5.37
CA LYS A 105 11.33 4.79 -6.25
C LYS A 105 10.54 3.70 -5.54
N ALA A 106 9.22 3.73 -5.67
CA ALA A 106 8.36 2.80 -4.98
C ALA A 106 7.32 2.16 -5.91
N VAL A 107 7.06 0.87 -5.69
CA VAL A 107 5.85 0.21 -6.19
C VAL A 107 4.95 -0.09 -5.01
N VAL A 108 3.66 0.24 -5.13
CA VAL A 108 2.66 0.02 -4.09
C VAL A 108 1.61 -0.94 -4.62
N ILE A 109 1.43 -2.07 -3.94
CA ILE A 109 0.39 -3.06 -4.26
C ILE A 109 -0.51 -3.20 -3.05
N VAL A 110 -1.55 -2.38 -2.96
CA VAL A 110 -2.46 -2.31 -1.80
C VAL A 110 -3.22 -3.63 -1.59
N ASN A 111 -3.47 -4.37 -2.67
CA ASN A 111 -4.24 -5.60 -2.70
C ASN A 111 -3.40 -6.79 -3.20
N ALA A 112 -2.23 -7.00 -2.61
CA ALA A 112 -1.29 -8.08 -2.94
C ALA A 112 -1.90 -9.50 -2.83
N HIS A 113 -2.93 -9.69 -1.99
CA HIS A 113 -3.71 -10.94 -1.93
C HIS A 113 -4.42 -11.30 -3.25
N LEU A 114 -4.57 -10.35 -4.18
CA LEU A 114 -5.12 -10.59 -5.51
C LEU A 114 -4.05 -11.03 -6.53
N LEU A 115 -2.78 -11.11 -6.13
CA LEU A 115 -1.72 -11.62 -6.98
C LEU A 115 -1.93 -13.09 -7.30
N THR A 116 -1.95 -13.40 -8.59
CA THR A 116 -1.95 -14.80 -9.05
C THR A 116 -0.68 -15.51 -8.57
N HIS A 117 -0.75 -16.83 -8.40
CA HIS A 117 0.39 -17.64 -7.95
C HIS A 117 1.62 -17.46 -8.87
N GLN A 118 1.39 -17.33 -10.17
CA GLN A 118 2.44 -17.07 -11.16
C GLN A 118 3.07 -15.69 -10.98
N ALA A 119 2.25 -14.66 -10.72
CA ALA A 119 2.71 -13.31 -10.44
C ALA A 119 3.56 -13.24 -9.16
N GLN A 120 3.14 -13.92 -8.09
CA GLN A 120 3.90 -13.99 -6.83
C GLN A 120 5.28 -14.62 -7.03
N ASN A 121 5.37 -15.74 -7.76
CA ASN A 121 6.64 -16.39 -8.05
C ASN A 121 7.56 -15.54 -8.93
N ALA A 122 6.99 -14.88 -9.95
CA ALA A 122 7.75 -13.95 -10.80
C ALA A 122 8.33 -12.80 -9.97
N PHE A 123 7.62 -12.37 -8.92
CA PHE A 123 8.04 -11.26 -8.09
C PHE A 123 9.15 -11.60 -7.10
N LEU A 124 9.37 -12.88 -6.77
CA LEU A 124 10.39 -13.30 -5.82
C LEU A 124 11.79 -12.82 -6.21
N LYS A 125 12.15 -12.94 -7.49
CA LYS A 125 13.44 -12.46 -8.02
C LYS A 125 13.59 -10.95 -7.82
N THR A 126 12.52 -10.21 -8.10
CA THR A 126 12.50 -8.75 -7.91
C THR A 126 12.67 -8.36 -6.45
N LEU A 127 12.07 -9.10 -5.51
CA LEU A 127 12.18 -8.82 -4.07
C LEU A 127 13.57 -9.13 -3.51
N GLU A 128 14.31 -10.05 -4.12
CA GLU A 128 15.69 -10.39 -3.72
C GLU A 128 16.72 -9.39 -4.26
N GLU A 129 16.51 -8.87 -5.46
CA GLU A 129 17.47 -8.04 -6.18
C GLU A 129 16.97 -6.60 -6.38
N LEU A 130 16.37 -6.00 -5.34
CA LEU A 130 15.94 -4.61 -5.42
C LEU A 130 17.14 -3.65 -5.55
N PRO A 131 17.10 -2.68 -6.47
CA PRO A 131 18.06 -1.59 -6.50
C PRO A 131 18.08 -0.81 -5.17
N VAL A 132 19.22 -0.24 -4.80
CA VAL A 132 19.41 0.50 -3.53
C VAL A 132 18.45 1.69 -3.35
N TYR A 133 17.93 2.23 -4.45
CA TYR A 133 16.97 3.34 -4.43
C TYR A 133 15.50 2.87 -4.48
N ALA A 134 15.24 1.59 -4.74
CA ALA A 134 13.92 1.06 -5.04
C ALA A 134 13.38 0.25 -3.86
N PHE A 135 12.09 0.38 -3.59
CA PHE A 135 11.40 -0.45 -2.61
C PHE A 135 9.98 -0.77 -3.03
N VAL A 136 9.40 -1.77 -2.40
CA VAL A 136 8.03 -2.22 -2.67
C VAL A 136 7.23 -2.18 -1.39
N ILE A 137 5.99 -1.70 -1.45
CA ILE A 137 5.02 -1.82 -0.36
C ILE A 137 3.93 -2.80 -0.79
N LEU A 138 3.78 -3.88 -0.04
CA LEU A 138 2.73 -4.87 -0.26
C LEU A 138 1.65 -4.75 0.80
N GLY A 139 0.39 -4.78 0.39
CA GLY A 139 -0.78 -4.77 1.27
C GLY A 139 -1.59 -6.05 1.12
N SER A 140 -1.81 -6.80 2.19
CA SER A 140 -2.64 -8.02 2.16
C SER A 140 -3.68 -8.05 3.28
N LYS A 141 -4.82 -8.71 3.02
CA LYS A 141 -5.83 -8.98 4.06
C LYS A 141 -5.30 -9.93 5.13
N THR A 142 -4.60 -10.98 4.70
CA THR A 142 -4.00 -12.01 5.56
C THR A 142 -2.64 -12.42 5.03
N GLU A 143 -1.78 -12.91 5.92
CA GLU A 143 -0.47 -13.45 5.55
C GLU A 143 -0.60 -14.73 4.71
N ALA A 144 -1.58 -15.57 5.03
CA ALA A 144 -1.85 -16.83 4.34
C ALA A 144 -2.32 -16.69 2.89
N ALA A 145 -2.75 -15.49 2.46
CA ALA A 145 -3.11 -15.23 1.07
C ALA A 145 -1.88 -15.08 0.15
N LEU A 146 -0.68 -14.93 0.74
CA LEU A 146 0.58 -14.83 0.01
C LEU A 146 1.41 -16.11 0.20
N LEU A 147 2.32 -16.37 -0.74
CA LEU A 147 3.29 -17.44 -0.60
C LEU A 147 4.20 -17.18 0.59
N SER A 148 4.48 -18.23 1.37
CA SER A 148 5.42 -18.17 2.50
C SER A 148 6.81 -17.65 2.07
N THR A 149 7.22 -17.95 0.84
CA THR A 149 8.46 -17.44 0.24
C THR A 149 8.45 -15.93 0.04
N VAL A 150 7.31 -15.33 -0.33
CA VAL A 150 7.16 -13.87 -0.43
C VAL A 150 7.17 -13.25 0.96
N VAL A 151 6.40 -13.80 1.90
CA VAL A 151 6.29 -13.29 3.27
C VAL A 151 7.65 -13.31 3.96
N SER A 152 8.46 -14.36 3.78
CA SER A 152 9.80 -14.47 4.38
C SER A 152 10.79 -13.37 3.98
N ARG A 153 10.58 -12.74 2.82
CA ARG A 153 11.40 -11.64 2.28
C ARG A 153 10.86 -10.25 2.62
N CYS A 154 9.71 -10.21 3.31
CA CYS A 154 9.07 -8.96 3.68
C CYS A 154 9.18 -8.71 5.19
N LYS A 155 9.34 -7.44 5.55
CA LYS A 155 9.19 -7.01 6.94
C LYS A 155 7.71 -6.80 7.22
N LEU A 156 7.18 -7.62 8.11
CA LEU A 156 5.77 -7.61 8.44
C LEU A 156 5.40 -6.42 9.33
N ILE A 157 4.43 -5.64 8.90
CA ILE A 157 3.84 -4.51 9.61
C ILE A 157 2.36 -4.85 9.80
N LYS A 158 2.00 -5.32 10.99
CA LYS A 158 0.59 -5.47 11.37
C LYS A 158 0.06 -4.09 11.68
N ASP A 159 -1.03 -3.71 11.02
CA ASP A 159 -1.75 -2.51 11.39
C ASP A 159 -2.34 -2.70 12.79
N ARG A 160 -1.62 -2.22 13.81
CA ARG A 160 -2.03 -2.28 15.23
C ARG A 160 -3.29 -1.44 15.53
N SER A 161 -3.84 -0.78 14.51
CA SER A 161 -5.21 -0.25 14.52
C SER A 161 -6.28 -1.28 14.94
N ALA A 162 -5.97 -2.58 14.87
CA ALA A 162 -6.82 -3.64 15.41
C ALA A 162 -6.66 -3.87 16.92
N GLU A 163 -5.51 -3.54 17.51
CA GLU A 163 -5.11 -3.93 18.88
C GLU A 163 -4.88 -2.75 19.83
N GLY A 164 -4.90 -1.50 19.36
CA GLY A 164 -4.61 -0.35 20.21
C GLY A 164 -5.16 0.98 19.71
N LEU A 165 -6.20 0.95 18.87
CA LEU A 165 -6.96 2.16 18.59
C LEU A 165 -8.16 2.21 19.53
N THR A 166 -8.10 3.10 20.51
CA THR A 166 -9.22 3.96 20.89
C THR A 166 -9.63 4.79 19.65
N LEU A 167 -10.06 4.11 18.59
CA LEU A 167 -11.01 4.70 17.67
C LEU A 167 -12.25 4.84 18.54
N GLU A 168 -12.84 6.04 18.58
CA GLU A 168 -14.27 6.16 18.78
C GLU A 168 -14.94 5.40 17.63
N ARG A 169 -14.88 4.06 17.65
CA ARG A 169 -15.70 3.23 16.79
C ARG A 169 -17.13 3.62 17.16
N PRO A 170 -17.98 3.93 16.18
CA PRO A 170 -19.36 4.28 16.48
C PRO A 170 -19.93 3.14 17.31
N THR A 171 -20.19 3.43 18.58
CA THR A 171 -20.77 2.46 19.48
C THR A 171 -22.14 2.13 18.93
N PRO A 172 -22.51 0.84 18.84
CA PRO A 172 -23.88 0.50 18.54
C PRO A 172 -24.79 1.25 19.52
N PRO A 173 -25.90 1.85 19.03
CA PRO A 173 -26.88 2.44 19.90
C PRO A 173 -27.42 1.36 20.84
N PRO A 174 -27.86 1.72 22.06
CA PRO A 174 -28.25 0.73 23.06
C PRO A 174 -29.62 0.13 22.73
N PHE A 175 -29.64 -0.84 21.80
CA PHE A 175 -30.87 -1.41 21.25
C PHE A 175 -31.82 -1.99 22.30
N THR A 176 -31.27 -2.49 23.41
CA THR A 176 -32.02 -3.07 24.54
C THR A 176 -32.70 -2.03 25.41
N SER A 177 -32.18 -0.81 25.51
CA SER A 177 -32.82 0.27 26.29
C SER A 177 -33.71 1.17 25.44
N MET A 178 -33.66 1.06 24.11
CA MET A 178 -34.47 1.86 23.20
C MET A 178 -35.92 1.35 23.13
N SER A 179 -36.85 2.29 23.11
CA SER A 179 -38.25 2.05 22.77
C SER A 179 -38.40 1.54 21.33
N ILE A 180 -39.56 0.97 21.01
CA ILE A 180 -39.85 0.48 19.65
C ILE A 180 -39.84 1.65 18.64
N GLY A 181 -40.36 2.82 19.02
CA GLY A 181 -40.38 4.00 18.15
C GLY A 181 -38.98 4.53 17.81
N GLU A 182 -38.08 4.57 18.79
CA GLU A 182 -36.68 4.95 18.55
C GLU A 182 -35.96 3.97 17.64
N ARG A 183 -36.21 2.66 17.79
CA ARG A 183 -35.65 1.63 16.91
C ARG A 183 -36.14 1.78 15.47
N LEU A 184 -37.42 2.08 15.28
CA LEU A 184 -37.99 2.32 13.95
C LEU A 184 -37.43 3.60 13.31
N SER A 185 -37.29 4.69 14.07
CA SER A 185 -36.67 5.93 13.60
C SER A 185 -35.22 5.72 13.17
N LEU A 186 -34.45 4.97 13.96
CA LEU A 186 -33.08 4.62 13.64
C LEU A 186 -32.99 3.75 12.38
N ALA A 187 -33.85 2.74 12.25
CA ALA A 187 -33.91 1.90 11.05
C ALA A 187 -34.19 2.72 9.78
N ALA A 188 -35.10 3.70 9.87
CA ALA A 188 -35.39 4.61 8.76
C ALA A 188 -34.20 5.52 8.41
N GLN A 189 -33.42 5.98 9.40
CA GLN A 189 -32.20 6.77 9.15
C GLN A 189 -31.11 5.93 8.50
N ILE A 190 -30.92 4.70 8.96
CA ILE A 190 -29.93 3.75 8.43
C ILE A 190 -30.28 3.35 7.00
N ALA A 191 -31.56 3.18 6.68
CA ALA A 191 -32.03 2.86 5.33
C ALA A 191 -31.76 3.97 4.30
N LYS A 192 -31.51 5.21 4.74
CA LYS A 192 -31.10 6.32 3.85
C LYS A 192 -29.64 6.24 3.43
N LYS A 193 -28.80 5.46 4.13
CA LYS A 193 -27.38 5.31 3.81
C LYS A 193 -27.20 4.42 2.59
N GLU A 194 -26.11 4.61 1.87
CA GLU A 194 -25.75 3.71 0.77
C GLU A 194 -25.41 2.30 1.31
N LYS A 195 -25.64 1.28 0.47
CA LYS A 195 -25.44 -0.13 0.84
C LYS A 195 -24.02 -0.41 1.35
N GLY A 196 -23.01 0.24 0.78
CA GLY A 196 -21.62 0.11 1.21
C GLY A 196 -21.42 0.63 2.64
N GLU A 197 -21.88 1.85 2.92
CA GLU A 197 -21.78 2.47 4.24
C GLU A 197 -22.58 1.71 5.31
N LEU A 198 -23.71 1.12 4.93
CA LEU A 198 -24.52 0.28 5.81
C LEU A 198 -23.74 -0.96 6.26
N ILE A 199 -23.11 -1.67 5.31
CA ILE A 199 -22.32 -2.86 5.60
C ILE A 199 -21.16 -2.49 6.51
N GLU A 200 -20.44 -1.40 6.23
CA GLU A 200 -19.33 -0.93 7.07
C GLU A 200 -19.80 -0.59 8.49
N THR A 201 -20.95 0.09 8.63
CA THR A 201 -21.53 0.45 9.94
C THR A 201 -21.87 -0.82 10.75
N LEU A 202 -22.49 -1.82 10.10
CA LEU A 202 -22.87 -3.07 10.74
C LEU A 202 -21.63 -3.91 11.15
N GLU A 203 -20.62 -3.97 10.29
CA GLU A 203 -19.34 -4.63 10.61
C GLU A 203 -18.69 -4.00 11.83
N ASP A 204 -18.67 -2.67 11.92
CA ASP A 204 -18.09 -1.95 13.05
C ASP A 204 -18.86 -2.24 14.36
N TRP A 205 -20.20 -2.32 14.31
CA TRP A 205 -21.04 -2.69 15.46
C TRP A 205 -20.82 -4.14 15.91
N ILE A 206 -20.72 -5.09 14.97
CA ILE A 206 -20.43 -6.50 15.27
C ILE A 206 -19.06 -6.62 15.95
N LEU A 207 -18.06 -5.91 15.44
CA LEU A 207 -16.72 -5.91 16.01
C LEU A 207 -16.67 -5.28 17.41
N TYR A 208 -17.45 -4.21 17.64
CA TYR A 208 -17.59 -3.60 18.96
C TYR A 208 -18.20 -4.59 19.97
N GLU A 209 -19.34 -5.20 19.65
CA GLU A 209 -19.97 -6.20 20.53
C GLU A 209 -19.06 -7.38 20.82
N ARG A 210 -18.34 -7.87 19.80
CA ARG A 210 -17.34 -8.94 19.99
C ARG A 210 -16.27 -8.53 21.00
N GLN A 211 -15.75 -7.31 20.95
CA GLN A 211 -14.76 -6.83 21.90
C GLN A 211 -15.33 -6.69 23.31
N THR A 212 -16.55 -6.15 23.44
CA THR A 212 -17.27 -6.03 24.72
C THR A 212 -17.50 -7.40 25.37
N LEU A 213 -17.91 -8.40 24.58
CA LEU A 213 -18.11 -9.77 25.02
C LEU A 213 -16.82 -10.47 25.47
N LEU A 214 -15.71 -10.23 24.75
CA LEU A 214 -14.40 -10.77 25.13
C LEU A 214 -13.85 -10.12 26.40
N ALA A 215 -14.10 -8.82 26.61
CA ALA A 215 -13.65 -8.08 27.78
C ALA A 215 -14.47 -8.39 29.06
N HIS A 216 -15.76 -8.71 28.92
CA HIS A 216 -16.67 -8.98 30.05
C HIS A 216 -17.28 -10.39 29.99
N PRO A 217 -16.49 -11.46 30.26
CA PRO A 217 -16.94 -12.84 30.12
C PRO A 217 -18.09 -13.24 31.05
N LYS A 218 -18.36 -12.49 32.14
CA LYS A 218 -19.49 -12.73 33.05
C LYS A 218 -20.85 -12.21 32.50
N ALA A 219 -20.85 -11.25 31.58
CA ALA A 219 -22.06 -10.78 30.90
C ALA A 219 -22.66 -11.84 29.93
N LYS A 220 -21.86 -12.87 29.62
CA LYS A 220 -22.21 -14.02 28.77
C LYS A 220 -23.45 -14.78 29.27
N ALA A 221 -23.68 -14.84 30.59
CA ALA A 221 -24.82 -15.56 31.16
C ALA A 221 -26.13 -14.76 31.08
N GLN A 222 -26.09 -13.43 31.28
CA GLN A 222 -27.28 -12.59 31.30
C GLN A 222 -27.78 -12.23 29.90
N ASN A 223 -26.90 -11.94 28.95
CA ASN A 223 -27.29 -11.54 27.59
C ASN A 223 -27.81 -12.73 26.76
N ILE A 224 -27.23 -13.93 26.93
CA ILE A 224 -27.77 -15.16 26.30
C ILE A 224 -29.14 -15.50 26.88
N ALA A 225 -29.35 -15.31 28.19
CA ALA A 225 -30.64 -15.54 28.84
C ALA A 225 -31.72 -14.52 28.42
N LEU A 226 -31.34 -13.32 27.98
CA LEU A 226 -32.25 -12.31 27.43
C LEU A 226 -32.65 -12.62 25.97
N LEU A 227 -31.71 -13.12 25.17
CA LEU A 227 -31.99 -13.55 23.79
C LEU A 227 -32.82 -14.83 23.71
N ALA A 228 -32.72 -15.70 24.72
CA ALA A 228 -33.53 -16.92 24.84
C ALA A 228 -34.96 -16.68 25.37
N LYS A 229 -35.33 -15.42 25.69
CA LYS A 229 -36.65 -15.02 26.20
C LYS A 229 -37.53 -14.30 25.18
N VAL A 230 -37.04 -14.12 23.95
CA VAL A 230 -37.79 -13.62 22.79
C VAL A 230 -38.21 -14.81 21.94
#